data_AF-A0A8T6P787-F1
#
_entry.id   AF-A0A8T6P787-F1
#
_cell.length_a   1.000
_cell.length_b   1.000
_cell.length_c   1.000
_cell.angle_alpha   90.00
_cell.angle_beta   90.00
_cell.angle_gamma   90.00
#
_symmetry.space_group_name_H-M   'P 1'
#
loop_
_entity.id
_entity.type
_entity.pdbx_description
1 polymer ?
#
loop_
_entity_poly.entity_id
_entity_poly.type
_entity_poly.pdbx_seq_one_letter_code
_entity_poly.pdbx_strand_id
1 'polypeptide(L)'
;MDMQPEDKSANRGQSPLRLIIMGGLGLLLVGLIFIAGLAFGLGIGALRQAAVPDENVSTQGGGSSDAVDADESSGFNLNPLLPGSEGGNDAPSNEVPEDVDNFDIFWEAWNQIEDRYYYDLPDEQDRVYGAIQGLTDSLDDPYTRFIDPERTQIEMEDMSGEFEGIGAYVEEAPQGGVFILSLFDGGPAEQAGVEAEDIVVAVDGEDITDLILDQAILLIRGPAGSDVTLTIFREGETELIDIIVTRGRIEIPTVEYELLEGTDIGYIALTRFDSSATDRLNEALSDLIDQGANSLVLDLRGNPGGFLDQAVSVADVFLPSGVVLIQRDVDGNQRDYEGRNGQLGEDIPMVVLINGGSASASEIFAAAMRDYERATLIGTTTFGKGSVQTLYSLSDGSQLRVTTANFYSPNDIEINEVGVEPDIEVEIPDDADPEADPQLDRAIEFLQTGQ
;
A
#
# COMPACT_ATOMS: atom_id res chain seq x y z
N MET A 1 9.61 -46.20 -54.72
CA MET A 1 8.48 -45.25 -54.65
C MET A 1 7.80 -45.49 -53.32
N ASP A 2 8.53 -45.44 -52.20
CA ASP A 2 9.11 -44.26 -51.53
C ASP A 2 8.06 -43.18 -51.23
N MET A 3 7.44 -43.33 -50.06
CA MET A 3 6.91 -42.23 -49.27
C MET A 3 7.89 -41.99 -48.13
N GLN A 4 8.54 -40.83 -48.14
CA GLN A 4 9.32 -40.31 -47.01
C GLN A 4 8.39 -39.56 -46.04
N PRO A 5 8.76 -39.46 -44.75
CA PRO A 5 7.94 -38.83 -43.71
C PRO A 5 8.21 -37.32 -43.64
N GLU A 6 7.16 -36.52 -43.41
CA GLU A 6 7.29 -35.12 -43.04
C GLU A 6 7.50 -34.95 -41.54
N ASP A 7 8.33 -33.95 -41.26
CA ASP A 7 9.10 -33.68 -40.06
C ASP A 7 8.25 -33.01 -38.96
N LYS A 8 8.40 -33.50 -37.73
CA LYS A 8 7.91 -32.84 -36.51
C LYS A 8 9.02 -31.92 -36.00
N SER A 9 8.95 -30.64 -36.32
CA SER A 9 9.66 -29.59 -35.57
C SER A 9 8.59 -28.65 -34.99
N ALA A 10 8.35 -28.74 -33.69
CA ALA A 10 9.01 -28.00 -32.62
C ALA A 10 8.21 -26.73 -32.29
N ASN A 11 7.10 -26.94 -31.58
CA ASN A 11 6.52 -25.97 -30.68
C ASN A 11 7.56 -25.74 -29.56
N ARG A 12 8.22 -24.58 -29.55
CA ARG A 12 9.16 -24.18 -28.50
C ARG A 12 8.94 -22.71 -28.16
N GLY A 13 8.47 -22.50 -26.94
CA GLY A 13 8.85 -21.37 -26.10
C GLY A 13 8.07 -20.08 -26.32
N GLN A 14 6.83 -20.03 -25.84
CA GLN A 14 6.35 -18.79 -25.21
C GLN A 14 6.85 -18.80 -23.76
N SER A 15 7.39 -17.68 -23.29
CA SER A 15 7.84 -17.53 -21.90
C SER A 15 6.63 -17.58 -20.96
N PRO A 16 6.76 -18.16 -19.76
CA PRO A 16 5.68 -18.18 -18.76
C PRO A 16 5.33 -16.79 -18.20
N LEU A 17 6.12 -15.73 -18.49
CA LEU A 17 5.83 -14.37 -18.02
C LEU A 17 4.53 -13.79 -18.62
N ARG A 18 4.20 -14.08 -19.88
CA ARG A 18 2.97 -13.56 -20.50
C ARG A 18 1.69 -14.07 -19.84
N LEU A 19 1.73 -15.26 -19.25
CA LEU A 19 0.57 -15.85 -18.58
C LEU A 19 0.31 -15.22 -17.21
N ILE A 20 1.35 -14.65 -16.57
CA ILE A 20 1.25 -13.97 -15.28
C ILE A 20 0.88 -12.50 -15.49
N ILE A 21 1.38 -11.84 -16.53
CA ILE A 21 1.05 -10.44 -16.84
C ILE A 21 -0.41 -10.28 -17.29
N MET A 22 -0.96 -11.23 -18.06
CA MET A 22 -2.39 -11.18 -18.49
C MET A 22 -3.35 -11.97 -17.59
N GLY A 23 -2.86 -12.96 -16.84
CA GLY A 23 -3.67 -13.73 -15.89
C GLY A 23 -3.67 -13.16 -14.45
N GLY A 24 -2.66 -12.40 -14.07
CA GLY A 24 -2.49 -11.80 -12.73
C GLY A 24 -3.03 -10.37 -12.60
N LEU A 25 -3.22 -9.66 -13.72
CA LEU A 25 -3.95 -8.38 -13.75
C LEU A 25 -5.44 -8.53 -14.06
N GLY A 26 -5.91 -9.74 -14.37
CA GLY A 26 -7.32 -10.06 -14.56
C GLY A 26 -8.06 -10.09 -13.22
N LEU A 27 -8.65 -8.95 -12.83
CA LEU A 27 -9.45 -8.76 -11.61
C LEU A 27 -8.66 -8.88 -10.28
N LEU A 28 -7.65 -8.04 -10.08
CA LEU A 28 -7.54 -7.35 -8.78
C LEU A 28 -8.38 -6.08 -8.89
N LEU A 29 -9.69 -6.29 -8.97
CA LEU A 29 -10.67 -5.32 -8.48
C LEU A 29 -10.42 -5.28 -6.97
N VAL A 30 -9.41 -4.53 -6.54
CA VAL A 30 -9.40 -3.96 -5.20
C VAL A 30 -10.59 -3.03 -5.22
N GLY A 31 -11.77 -3.60 -4.95
CA GLY A 31 -12.89 -2.84 -4.50
C GLY A 31 -12.38 -2.12 -3.26
N LEU A 32 -12.11 -0.83 -3.41
CA LEU A 32 -12.35 0.14 -2.36
C LEU A 32 -13.84 0.03 -2.01
N ILE A 33 -14.20 -1.04 -1.30
CA ILE A 33 -15.48 -1.16 -0.63
C ILE A 33 -15.33 -0.27 0.59
N PHE A 34 -15.66 1.01 0.39
CA PHE A 34 -16.14 1.85 1.46
C PHE A 34 -17.36 1.16 2.06
N ILE A 35 -17.18 0.44 3.16
CA ILE A 35 -18.31 -0.06 3.95
C ILE A 35 -18.91 1.16 4.65
N ALA A 36 -19.90 1.76 4.00
CA ALA A 36 -20.90 2.56 4.68
C ALA A 36 -21.63 1.63 5.66
N GLY A 37 -21.39 1.83 6.96
CA GLY A 37 -21.96 1.03 8.03
C GLY A 37 -23.49 1.00 7.98
N LEU A 38 -24.05 -0.19 7.78
CA LEU A 38 -25.45 -0.50 8.06
C LEU A 38 -25.51 -1.86 8.77
N ALA A 39 -25.47 -1.82 10.09
CA ALA A 39 -25.65 -2.97 10.95
C ALA A 39 -27.10 -3.52 10.87
N PHE A 40 -27.25 -4.82 10.64
CA PHE A 40 -28.48 -5.56 10.90
C PHE A 40 -28.15 -6.74 11.83
N GLY A 41 -28.49 -6.60 13.11
CA GLY A 41 -28.27 -7.60 14.13
C GLY A 41 -29.32 -8.71 14.11
N LEU A 42 -28.88 -9.96 14.22
CA LEU A 42 -29.66 -11.08 14.75
C LEU A 42 -28.71 -11.99 15.53
N GLY A 43 -28.78 -11.92 16.86
CA GLY A 43 -28.04 -12.80 17.76
C GLY A 43 -28.75 -14.13 18.03
N ILE A 44 -27.99 -15.10 18.53
CA ILE A 44 -28.45 -16.17 19.42
C ILE A 44 -27.29 -16.49 20.38
N GLY A 45 -27.51 -16.28 21.67
CA GLY A 45 -26.54 -16.58 22.73
C GLY A 45 -26.60 -18.01 23.26
N ALA A 46 -25.59 -18.36 24.07
CA ALA A 46 -25.68 -19.43 25.06
C ALA A 46 -24.75 -19.19 26.26
N LEU A 47 -25.38 -19.11 27.43
CA LEU A 47 -24.84 -19.02 28.78
C LEU A 47 -23.81 -20.10 29.15
N ARG A 48 -22.81 -19.75 29.98
CA ARG A 48 -22.63 -20.34 31.33
C ARG A 48 -21.60 -19.63 32.22
N GLN A 49 -22.01 -19.46 33.48
CA GLN A 49 -21.27 -18.97 34.65
C GLN A 49 -20.28 -20.01 35.22
N ALA A 50 -19.15 -19.55 35.79
CA ALA A 50 -18.77 -19.83 37.19
C ALA A 50 -17.48 -19.11 37.65
N ALA A 51 -17.66 -18.16 38.58
CA ALA A 51 -16.93 -17.91 39.84
C ALA A 51 -15.38 -18.00 39.95
N VAL A 52 -14.81 -16.82 40.25
CA VAL A 52 -13.50 -16.52 40.86
C VAL A 52 -13.45 -16.90 42.36
N PRO A 53 -12.25 -17.10 42.95
CA PRO A 53 -11.89 -16.23 44.07
C PRO A 53 -10.44 -15.69 44.03
N ASP A 54 -10.33 -14.46 44.56
CA ASP A 54 -9.15 -13.66 44.87
C ASP A 54 -8.05 -14.38 45.66
N GLU A 55 -6.78 -14.03 45.39
CA GLU A 55 -5.80 -13.79 46.46
C GLU A 55 -4.92 -12.55 46.16
N ASN A 56 -5.00 -11.61 47.10
CA ASN A 56 -4.15 -10.44 47.28
C ASN A 56 -2.80 -10.84 47.88
N VAL A 57 -1.66 -10.45 47.28
CA VAL A 57 -0.42 -10.16 48.03
C VAL A 57 0.28 -8.94 47.45
N SER A 58 0.40 -7.92 48.30
CA SER A 58 1.21 -6.72 48.12
C SER A 58 2.67 -7.00 48.46
N THR A 59 3.61 -6.44 47.70
CA THR A 59 4.86 -5.89 48.27
C THR A 59 5.34 -4.68 47.48
N GLN A 60 5.84 -3.72 48.25
CA GLN A 60 6.28 -2.38 47.91
C GLN A 60 7.81 -2.33 47.86
N GLY A 61 8.38 -1.43 47.03
CA GLY A 61 9.78 -0.98 47.07
C GLY A 61 10.38 -0.96 45.66
N GLY A 62 10.74 0.17 45.03
CA GLY A 62 11.26 1.43 45.54
C GLY A 62 12.77 1.47 45.30
N GLY A 63 13.24 2.28 44.34
CA GLY A 63 14.69 2.53 44.18
C GLY A 63 15.10 3.03 42.80
N SER A 64 15.42 4.31 42.74
CA SER A 64 15.91 5.12 41.61
C SER A 64 17.37 4.88 41.21
N SER A 65 17.75 5.56 40.12
CA SER A 65 19.08 6.07 39.71
C SER A 65 20.04 5.00 39.12
N ASP A 66 20.63 5.17 37.93
CA ASP A 66 21.51 6.27 37.53
C ASP A 66 21.74 6.25 36.00
N ALA A 67 21.82 7.44 35.42
CA ALA A 67 22.30 7.69 34.07
C ALA A 67 23.84 7.64 34.04
N VAL A 68 24.41 7.02 33.01
CA VAL A 68 25.84 7.12 32.71
C VAL A 68 26.01 7.36 31.22
N ASP A 69 26.47 8.56 30.89
CA ASP A 69 27.03 8.95 29.60
C ASP A 69 28.22 8.04 29.22
N ALA A 70 28.22 7.55 27.98
CA ALA A 70 29.43 7.09 27.31
C ALA A 70 29.28 7.21 25.78
N ASP A 71 29.80 8.33 25.27
CA ASP A 71 30.69 8.52 24.12
C ASP A 71 30.48 7.73 22.81
N GLU A 72 30.57 8.51 21.73
CA GLU A 72 30.26 8.22 20.34
C GLU A 72 31.24 7.21 19.69
N SER A 73 30.69 6.20 18.99
CA SER A 73 31.34 5.67 17.79
C SER A 73 30.34 4.98 16.86
N SER A 74 30.13 5.59 15.68
CA SER A 74 29.78 4.98 14.40
C SER A 74 28.71 3.87 14.42
N GLY A 75 27.45 4.28 14.37
CA GLY A 75 26.32 3.45 13.93
C GLY A 75 25.53 4.21 12.87
N PHE A 76 25.44 3.65 11.66
CA PHE A 76 24.52 4.15 10.64
C PHE A 76 23.09 3.98 11.16
N ASN A 77 22.38 5.10 11.33
CA ASN A 77 20.99 5.13 11.79
C ASN A 77 20.08 4.97 10.56
N LEU A 78 19.47 3.79 10.41
CA LEU A 78 18.50 3.45 9.36
C LEU A 78 17.09 3.94 9.75
N ASN A 79 16.94 5.24 9.95
CA ASN A 79 15.62 5.84 10.05
C ASN A 79 15.20 6.23 8.61
N PRO A 80 14.12 5.67 8.04
CA PRO A 80 13.61 6.16 6.77
C PRO A 80 13.16 7.59 6.99
N LEU A 81 13.90 8.54 6.42
CA LEU A 81 13.57 9.94 6.47
C LEU A 81 12.35 10.17 5.56
N LEU A 82 11.15 10.08 6.14
CA LEU A 82 9.97 10.74 5.58
C LEU A 82 10.34 12.20 5.27
N PRO A 83 9.93 12.76 4.12
CA PRO A 83 10.26 14.13 3.79
C PRO A 83 9.61 15.10 4.77
N GLY A 84 10.42 15.66 5.67
CA GLY A 84 10.14 16.90 6.38
C GLY A 84 9.60 16.75 7.80
N SER A 85 10.37 16.16 8.72
CA SER A 85 10.23 16.45 10.16
C SER A 85 10.83 17.82 10.57
N GLU A 86 10.99 18.76 9.64
CA GLU A 86 11.39 20.15 9.93
C GLU A 86 10.20 21.13 9.82
N GLY A 87 9.02 20.68 10.21
CA GLY A 87 7.88 21.53 10.55
C GLY A 87 7.51 21.34 12.00
N GLY A 88 8.02 22.21 12.89
CA GLY A 88 7.54 22.40 14.26
C GLY A 88 7.67 21.20 15.21
N ASN A 89 8.49 21.35 16.24
CA ASN A 89 8.41 20.58 17.50
C ASN A 89 7.10 20.86 18.28
N ASP A 90 6.03 21.23 17.60
CA ASP A 90 4.74 21.45 18.22
C ASP A 90 4.01 20.12 18.19
N ALA A 91 4.34 19.26 19.17
CA ALA A 91 3.41 18.22 19.58
C ALA A 91 2.02 18.90 19.71
N PRO A 92 0.95 18.31 19.13
CA PRO A 92 -0.37 18.90 19.23
C PRO A 92 -0.64 19.21 20.70
N SER A 93 -1.13 20.41 21.00
CA SER A 93 -1.43 20.78 22.37
C SER A 93 -2.41 19.77 22.95
N ASN A 94 -2.03 19.10 24.04
CA ASN A 94 -2.98 18.32 24.86
C ASN A 94 -3.99 19.22 25.60
N GLU A 95 -4.02 20.52 25.29
CA GLU A 95 -5.00 21.46 25.80
C GLU A 95 -6.32 21.24 25.08
N VAL A 96 -7.32 20.80 25.83
CA VAL A 96 -8.71 20.76 25.38
C VAL A 96 -9.09 22.18 24.93
N PRO A 97 -9.57 22.39 23.69
CA PRO A 97 -9.87 23.74 23.23
C PRO A 97 -10.90 24.41 24.14
N GLU A 98 -10.62 25.64 24.58
CA GLU A 98 -11.44 26.37 25.55
C GLU A 98 -12.90 26.58 25.10
N ASP A 99 -13.16 26.51 23.78
CA ASP A 99 -14.47 26.72 23.15
C ASP A 99 -15.22 25.42 22.80
N VAL A 100 -14.70 24.23 23.13
CA VAL A 100 -15.50 22.98 23.07
C VAL A 100 -16.34 22.89 24.35
N ASP A 101 -17.25 23.85 24.50
CA ASP A 101 -18.33 23.84 25.47
C ASP A 101 -19.34 22.74 25.10
N ASN A 102 -18.93 21.47 25.13
CA ASN A 102 -19.30 20.59 26.22
C ASN A 102 -19.08 19.09 25.86
N PHE A 103 -17.91 18.54 26.19
CA PHE A 103 -17.71 17.08 26.21
C PHE A 103 -18.65 16.37 27.20
N ASP A 104 -19.39 17.08 28.08
CA ASP A 104 -20.41 16.45 28.94
C ASP A 104 -21.43 15.67 28.12
N ILE A 105 -21.84 16.14 26.94
CA ILE A 105 -22.81 15.41 26.10
C ILE A 105 -22.20 14.11 25.57
N PHE A 106 -20.92 14.15 25.17
CA PHE A 106 -20.18 12.95 24.78
C PHE A 106 -20.15 11.94 25.93
N TRP A 107 -19.79 12.40 27.14
CA TRP A 107 -19.76 11.54 28.32
C TRP A 107 -21.15 11.08 28.78
N GLU A 108 -22.20 11.90 28.64
CA GLU A 108 -23.57 11.49 28.89
C GLU A 108 -23.96 10.33 27.96
N ALA A 109 -23.67 10.46 26.66
CA ALA A 109 -23.94 9.41 25.69
C ALA A 109 -23.14 8.14 25.97
N TRP A 110 -21.83 8.27 26.23
CA TRP A 110 -20.95 7.17 26.62
C TRP A 110 -21.51 6.41 27.83
N ASN A 111 -21.88 7.12 28.90
CA ASN A 111 -22.42 6.53 30.11
C ASN A 111 -23.80 5.89 29.89
N GLN A 112 -24.67 6.49 29.06
CA GLN A 112 -25.94 5.85 28.71
C GLN A 112 -25.73 4.52 27.97
N ILE A 113 -24.74 4.44 27.08
CA ILE A 113 -24.39 3.21 26.38
C ILE A 113 -23.84 2.19 27.37
N GLU A 114 -22.89 2.59 28.22
CA GLU A 114 -22.27 1.71 29.21
C GLU A 114 -23.28 1.13 30.22
N ASP A 115 -24.22 1.96 30.67
CA ASP A 115 -25.24 1.57 31.66
C ASP A 115 -26.39 0.75 31.06
N ARG A 116 -26.73 0.96 29.78
CA ARG A 116 -28.03 0.52 29.22
C ARG A 116 -27.93 -0.36 27.98
N TYR A 117 -26.76 -0.49 27.37
CA TYR A 117 -26.60 -1.37 26.22
C TYR A 117 -26.94 -2.81 26.61
N TYR A 118 -27.75 -3.48 25.79
CA TYR A 118 -28.36 -4.77 26.14
C TYR A 118 -27.42 -5.96 25.90
N TYR A 119 -26.46 -5.80 24.99
CA TYR A 119 -25.48 -6.83 24.60
C TYR A 119 -24.11 -6.53 25.20
N ASP A 120 -23.13 -7.38 24.90
CA ASP A 120 -21.75 -7.16 25.29
C ASP A 120 -21.19 -5.91 24.59
N LEU A 121 -20.53 -5.06 25.37
CA LEU A 121 -19.88 -3.87 24.85
C LEU A 121 -18.55 -4.27 24.20
N PRO A 122 -18.15 -3.59 23.11
CA PRO A 122 -16.76 -3.63 22.67
C PRO A 122 -15.83 -3.16 23.78
N ASP A 123 -14.54 -3.50 23.65
CA ASP A 123 -13.53 -3.04 24.58
C ASP A 123 -13.50 -1.52 24.67
N GLU A 124 -13.11 -1.00 25.83
CA GLU A 124 -13.06 0.45 26.08
C GLU A 124 -12.21 1.17 25.03
N GLN A 125 -11.08 0.57 24.66
CA GLN A 125 -10.18 1.12 23.66
C GLN A 125 -10.82 1.18 22.26
N ASP A 126 -11.54 0.13 21.85
CA ASP A 126 -12.25 0.12 20.56
C ASP A 126 -13.32 1.21 20.50
N ARG A 127 -14.02 1.44 21.61
CA ARG A 127 -15.00 2.53 21.71
C ARG A 127 -14.33 3.92 21.62
N VAL A 128 -13.14 4.08 22.19
CA VAL A 128 -12.33 5.31 22.04
C VAL A 128 -11.92 5.49 20.58
N TYR A 129 -11.38 4.45 19.93
CA TYR A 129 -11.00 4.50 18.52
C TYR A 129 -12.20 4.79 17.61
N GLY A 130 -13.35 4.18 17.86
CA GLY A 130 -14.59 4.49 17.15
C GLY A 130 -15.05 5.95 17.32
N ALA A 131 -14.79 6.57 18.48
CA ALA A 131 -15.07 7.98 18.69
C ALA A 131 -14.11 8.90 17.89
N ILE A 132 -12.82 8.54 17.80
CA ILE A 132 -11.84 9.29 17.01
C ILE A 132 -12.13 9.12 15.50
N GLN A 133 -12.46 7.90 15.07
CA GLN A 133 -12.92 7.64 13.69
C GLN A 133 -14.16 8.49 13.36
N GLY A 134 -15.15 8.54 14.25
CA GLY A 134 -16.32 9.40 14.07
C GLY A 134 -15.99 10.90 13.97
N LEU A 135 -14.92 11.36 14.64
CA LEU A 135 -14.41 12.73 14.47
C LEU A 135 -13.80 12.93 13.08
N THR A 136 -12.97 12.01 12.59
CA THR A 136 -12.39 12.13 11.24
C THR A 136 -13.44 12.02 10.15
N ASP A 137 -14.40 11.12 10.29
CA ASP A 137 -15.51 10.92 9.34
C ASP A 137 -16.38 12.17 9.22
N SER A 138 -16.46 13.00 10.27
CA SER A 138 -17.25 14.24 10.26
C SER A 138 -16.72 15.33 9.32
N LEU A 139 -15.52 15.15 8.77
CA LEU A 139 -14.89 16.08 7.84
C LEU A 139 -15.36 15.91 6.39
N ASP A 140 -16.09 14.84 6.08
CA ASP A 140 -16.44 14.44 4.70
C ASP A 140 -15.21 14.37 3.76
N ASP A 141 -14.02 14.17 4.34
CA ASP A 141 -12.75 14.00 3.64
C ASP A 141 -12.30 12.53 3.73
N PRO A 142 -12.37 11.74 2.65
CA PRO A 142 -12.02 10.33 2.68
C PRO A 142 -10.53 10.06 2.94
N TYR A 143 -9.68 11.10 2.94
CA TYR A 143 -8.24 10.99 3.16
C TYR A 143 -7.81 11.33 4.59
N THR A 144 -8.66 12.05 5.34
CA THR A 144 -8.43 12.29 6.76
C THR A 144 -9.02 11.14 7.55
N ARG A 145 -8.16 10.36 8.21
CA ARG A 145 -8.57 9.14 8.91
C ARG A 145 -7.72 8.87 10.13
N PHE A 146 -8.35 8.26 11.13
CA PHE A 146 -7.66 7.59 12.22
C PHE A 146 -7.27 6.18 11.77
N ILE A 147 -6.07 5.77 12.12
CA ILE A 147 -5.51 4.45 11.85
C ILE A 147 -5.05 3.90 13.19
N ASP A 148 -5.61 2.78 13.62
CA ASP A 148 -5.23 2.13 14.88
C ASP A 148 -3.76 1.65 14.87
N PRO A 149 -3.19 1.30 16.04
CA PRO A 149 -1.79 0.91 16.13
C PRO A 149 -1.43 -0.30 15.28
N GLU A 150 -2.29 -1.32 15.24
CA GLU A 150 -2.06 -2.57 14.51
C GLU A 150 -1.96 -2.31 13.00
N ARG A 151 -2.94 -1.58 12.45
CA ARG A 151 -2.94 -1.18 11.05
C ARG A 151 -1.78 -0.24 10.72
N THR A 152 -1.44 0.67 11.63
CA THR A 152 -0.30 1.59 11.46
C THR A 152 1.00 0.80 11.29
N GLN A 153 1.22 -0.22 12.11
CA GLN A 153 2.40 -1.07 12.01
C GLN A 153 2.46 -1.81 10.66
N ILE A 154 1.35 -2.44 10.25
CA ILE A 154 1.29 -3.18 8.97
C ILE A 154 1.54 -2.23 7.78
N GLU A 155 0.89 -1.06 7.74
CA GLU A 155 1.06 -0.10 6.66
C GLU A 155 2.50 0.42 6.57
N MET A 156 3.17 0.66 7.71
CA MET A 156 4.57 1.10 7.73
C MET A 156 5.52 0.02 7.20
N GLU A 157 5.32 -1.24 7.61
CA GLU A 157 6.10 -2.38 7.10
C GLU A 157 5.91 -2.52 5.58
N ASP A 158 4.66 -2.50 5.09
CA ASP A 158 4.37 -2.62 3.65
C ASP A 158 4.98 -1.45 2.85
N MET A 159 4.93 -0.24 3.38
CA MET A 159 5.52 0.94 2.71
C MET A 159 7.05 0.97 2.77
N SER A 160 7.68 0.10 3.57
CA SER A 160 9.14 -0.07 3.51
C SER A 160 9.58 -0.83 2.25
N GLY A 161 8.65 -1.50 1.55
CA GLY A 161 8.93 -2.31 0.35
C GLY A 161 9.32 -3.75 0.66
N GLU A 162 9.42 -4.10 1.94
CA GLU A 162 9.65 -5.47 2.42
C GLU A 162 8.98 -5.71 3.77
N PHE A 163 8.64 -6.96 4.08
CA PHE A 163 8.15 -7.34 5.41
C PHE A 163 8.64 -8.73 5.79
N GLU A 164 8.53 -9.11 7.06
CA GLU A 164 8.89 -10.45 7.54
C GLU A 164 7.64 -11.25 7.93
N GLY A 165 7.45 -12.40 7.31
CA GLY A 165 6.24 -13.20 7.49
C GLY A 165 6.20 -14.42 6.58
N ILE A 166 4.99 -14.85 6.23
CA ILE A 166 4.78 -16.08 5.45
C ILE A 166 4.73 -15.85 3.93
N GLY A 167 4.59 -14.60 3.46
CA GLY A 167 4.50 -14.29 2.03
C GLY A 167 3.17 -14.70 1.41
N ALA A 168 2.08 -14.09 1.86
CA ALA A 168 0.73 -14.30 1.33
C ALA A 168 -0.07 -12.99 1.29
N TYR A 169 -0.96 -12.87 0.31
CA TYR A 169 -2.03 -11.88 0.31
C TYR A 169 -3.25 -12.49 0.99
N VAL A 170 -3.88 -11.72 1.87
CA VAL A 170 -4.94 -12.24 2.74
C VAL A 170 -6.13 -11.30 2.85
N GLU A 171 -7.28 -11.90 3.15
CA GLU A 171 -8.53 -11.20 3.48
C GLU A 171 -9.15 -11.79 4.74
N GLU A 172 -10.15 -11.11 5.29
CA GLU A 172 -10.97 -11.66 6.37
C GLU A 172 -11.87 -12.75 5.80
N ALA A 173 -11.85 -13.95 6.40
CA ALA A 173 -12.74 -15.01 6.00
C ALA A 173 -14.18 -14.69 6.47
N PRO A 174 -15.22 -14.88 5.64
CA PRO A 174 -16.62 -14.61 6.02
C PRO A 174 -17.11 -15.37 7.27
N GLN A 175 -16.45 -16.47 7.61
CA GLN A 175 -16.73 -17.33 8.76
C GLN A 175 -15.77 -17.09 9.95
N GLY A 176 -14.92 -16.07 9.89
CA GLY A 176 -13.86 -15.81 10.86
C GLY A 176 -12.52 -16.44 10.48
N GLY A 177 -11.43 -15.78 10.87
CA GLY A 177 -10.06 -16.16 10.52
C GLY A 177 -9.54 -15.47 9.25
N VAL A 178 -8.41 -15.97 8.73
CA VAL A 178 -7.68 -15.32 7.63
C VAL A 178 -7.77 -16.18 6.37
N PHE A 179 -8.40 -15.64 5.33
CA PHE A 179 -8.49 -16.27 4.01
C PHE A 179 -7.23 -15.96 3.19
N ILE A 180 -6.56 -16.99 2.68
CA ILE A 180 -5.40 -16.85 1.79
C ILE A 180 -5.89 -16.57 0.37
N LEU A 181 -5.77 -15.32 -0.07
CA LEU A 181 -6.18 -14.92 -1.41
C LEU A 181 -5.19 -15.44 -2.46
N SER A 182 -3.90 -15.22 -2.23
CA SER A 182 -2.82 -15.68 -3.10
C SER A 182 -1.50 -15.72 -2.34
N LEU A 183 -0.49 -16.34 -2.94
CA LEU A 183 0.83 -16.52 -2.36
C LEU A 183 1.88 -15.77 -3.18
N PHE A 184 2.95 -15.35 -2.53
CA PHE A 184 4.13 -14.87 -3.24
C PHE A 184 4.85 -16.07 -3.87
N ASP A 185 5.13 -15.99 -5.16
CA ASP A 185 5.85 -17.03 -5.90
C ASP A 185 7.21 -17.34 -5.26
N GLY A 186 7.46 -18.61 -4.98
CA GLY A 186 8.65 -19.07 -4.27
C GLY A 186 8.71 -18.62 -2.80
N GLY A 187 7.64 -18.08 -2.24
CA GLY A 187 7.57 -17.57 -0.88
C GLY A 187 7.49 -18.67 0.20
N PRO A 188 7.66 -18.33 1.49
CA PRO A 188 7.66 -19.30 2.58
C PRO A 188 6.39 -20.15 2.70
N ALA A 189 5.22 -19.54 2.59
CA ALA A 189 3.93 -20.23 2.66
C ALA A 189 3.77 -21.26 1.54
N GLU A 190 4.09 -20.87 0.29
CA GLU A 190 4.07 -21.78 -0.85
C GLU A 190 5.02 -22.96 -0.66
N GLN A 191 6.26 -22.71 -0.22
CA GLN A 191 7.24 -23.75 0.05
C GLN A 191 6.79 -24.72 1.16
N ALA A 192 6.02 -24.23 2.14
CA ALA A 192 5.48 -25.03 3.23
C ALA A 192 4.21 -25.82 2.84
N GLY A 193 3.63 -25.56 1.67
CA GLY A 193 2.42 -26.24 1.17
C GLY A 193 1.10 -25.58 1.58
N VAL A 194 1.13 -24.31 1.99
CA VAL A 194 -0.09 -23.47 2.02
C VAL A 194 -0.56 -23.28 0.58
N GLU A 195 -1.87 -23.23 0.37
CA GLU A 195 -2.51 -23.04 -0.93
C GLU A 195 -3.41 -21.81 -0.89
N ALA A 196 -3.68 -21.21 -2.06
CA ALA A 196 -4.74 -20.23 -2.17
C ALA A 196 -6.08 -20.87 -1.76
N GLU A 197 -6.99 -20.04 -1.23
CA GLU A 197 -8.28 -20.43 -0.68
C GLU A 197 -8.23 -21.18 0.68
N ASP A 198 -7.04 -21.44 1.22
CA ASP A 198 -6.90 -21.88 2.61
C ASP A 198 -7.45 -20.83 3.58
N ILE A 199 -8.01 -21.29 4.70
CA ILE A 199 -8.46 -20.42 5.79
C ILE A 199 -7.68 -20.75 7.04
N VAL A 200 -6.86 -19.82 7.51
CA VAL A 200 -6.15 -19.92 8.78
C VAL A 200 -7.13 -19.65 9.90
N VAL A 201 -7.31 -20.64 10.78
CA VAL A 201 -8.23 -20.57 11.94
C VAL A 201 -7.50 -20.52 13.27
N ALA A 202 -6.23 -20.96 13.33
CA ALA A 202 -5.38 -20.79 14.50
C ALA A 202 -3.91 -20.54 14.11
N VAL A 203 -3.20 -19.82 14.98
CA VAL A 203 -1.77 -19.50 14.86
C VAL A 203 -1.06 -19.92 16.13
N ASP A 204 -0.07 -20.80 16.03
CA ASP A 204 0.65 -21.39 17.17
C ASP A 204 -0.27 -22.01 18.25
N GLY A 205 -1.42 -22.53 17.80
CA GLY A 205 -2.45 -23.15 18.64
C GLY A 205 -3.43 -22.17 19.31
N GLU A 206 -3.28 -20.87 19.07
CA GLU A 206 -4.24 -19.83 19.47
C GLU A 206 -5.30 -19.66 18.39
N ASP A 207 -6.57 -19.79 18.77
CA ASP A 207 -7.70 -19.56 17.87
C ASP A 207 -7.76 -18.08 17.48
N ILE A 208 -7.84 -17.80 16.19
CA ILE A 208 -7.86 -16.44 15.64
C ILE A 208 -9.20 -16.09 14.97
N THR A 209 -10.22 -16.94 15.12
CA THR A 209 -11.46 -16.80 14.33
C THR A 209 -12.29 -15.58 14.72
N ASP A 210 -12.16 -15.13 15.96
CA ASP A 210 -12.83 -13.93 16.51
C ASP A 210 -11.92 -12.68 16.50
N LEU A 211 -10.67 -12.79 16.03
CA LEU A 211 -9.76 -11.64 15.94
C LEU A 211 -10.09 -10.78 14.71
N ILE A 212 -9.86 -9.47 14.84
CA ILE A 212 -9.83 -8.61 13.66
C ILE A 212 -8.63 -8.99 12.78
N LEU A 213 -8.77 -8.80 11.46
CA LEU A 213 -7.79 -9.24 10.48
C LEU A 213 -6.37 -8.73 10.78
N ASP A 214 -6.20 -7.45 11.11
CA ASP A 214 -4.88 -6.86 11.35
C ASP A 214 -4.19 -7.47 12.58
N GLN A 215 -4.94 -7.81 13.64
CA GLN A 215 -4.39 -8.53 14.80
C GLN A 215 -3.93 -9.94 14.40
N ALA A 216 -4.73 -10.66 13.62
CA ALA A 216 -4.34 -11.98 13.12
C ALA A 216 -3.09 -11.91 12.21
N ILE A 217 -2.98 -10.88 11.36
CA ILE A 217 -1.79 -10.64 10.53
C ILE A 217 -0.56 -10.45 11.41
N LEU A 218 -0.65 -9.69 12.51
CA LEU A 218 0.48 -9.46 13.41
C LEU A 218 0.93 -10.72 14.16
N LEU A 219 0.04 -11.70 14.40
CA LEU A 219 0.41 -13.02 14.91
C LEU A 219 1.11 -13.88 13.85
N ILE A 220 0.67 -13.78 12.60
CA ILE A 220 1.26 -14.51 11.47
C ILE A 220 2.63 -13.94 11.08
N ARG A 221 2.79 -12.61 11.12
CA ARG A 221 4.08 -11.94 10.91
C ARG A 221 5.04 -12.20 12.07
N GLY A 222 6.32 -11.96 11.81
CA GLY A 222 7.36 -12.16 12.81
C GLY A 222 8.74 -12.34 12.19
N PRO A 223 9.79 -12.44 13.02
CA PRO A 223 11.16 -12.37 12.56
C PRO A 223 11.49 -13.44 11.51
N ALA A 224 12.20 -13.06 10.46
CA ALA A 224 12.68 -14.00 9.45
C ALA A 224 13.54 -15.11 10.08
N GLY A 225 13.30 -16.36 9.66
CA GLY A 225 13.92 -17.56 10.21
C GLY A 225 13.27 -18.12 11.48
N SER A 226 12.23 -17.46 12.01
CA SER A 226 11.37 -18.05 13.05
C SER A 226 10.29 -18.94 12.42
N ASP A 227 9.82 -19.94 13.15
CA ASP A 227 8.70 -20.79 12.70
C ASP A 227 7.37 -20.25 13.22
N VAL A 228 6.30 -20.50 12.46
CA VAL A 228 4.90 -20.32 12.86
C VAL A 228 4.10 -21.55 12.45
N THR A 229 3.24 -22.02 13.33
CA THR A 229 2.29 -23.12 13.02
C THR A 229 0.96 -22.51 12.63
N LEU A 230 0.53 -22.73 11.39
CA LEU A 230 -0.80 -22.36 10.91
C LEU A 230 -1.70 -23.59 10.97
N THR A 231 -2.81 -23.50 11.69
CA THR A 231 -3.90 -24.48 11.58
C THR A 231 -4.89 -23.96 10.55
N ILE A 232 -5.05 -24.70 9.47
CA ILE A 232 -5.88 -24.29 8.32
C ILE A 232 -7.07 -25.21 8.11
N PHE A 233 -8.13 -24.62 7.58
CA PHE A 233 -9.21 -25.31 6.87
C PHE A 233 -8.97 -25.21 5.37
N ARG A 234 -8.99 -26.34 4.67
CA ARG A 234 -8.84 -26.44 3.21
C ARG A 234 -10.09 -27.09 2.61
N GLU A 235 -10.64 -26.50 1.54
CA GLU A 235 -11.82 -27.07 0.89
C GLU A 235 -11.56 -28.50 0.39
N GLY A 236 -12.49 -29.42 0.69
CA GLY A 236 -12.39 -30.83 0.32
C GLY A 236 -11.73 -31.72 1.37
N GLU A 237 -11.04 -31.13 2.36
CA GLU A 237 -10.47 -31.85 3.49
C GLU A 237 -11.45 -31.88 4.68
N THR A 238 -11.47 -33.00 5.41
CA THR A 238 -12.42 -33.20 6.51
C THR A 238 -11.89 -32.82 7.88
N GLU A 239 -10.56 -32.70 7.99
CA GLU A 239 -9.85 -32.38 9.23
C GLU A 239 -9.03 -31.11 9.02
N LEU A 240 -8.80 -30.35 10.09
CA LEU A 240 -7.87 -29.23 10.05
C LEU A 240 -6.44 -29.72 9.84
N ILE A 241 -5.63 -28.93 9.15
CA ILE A 241 -4.24 -29.26 8.82
C ILE A 241 -3.33 -28.28 9.54
N ASP A 242 -2.34 -28.80 10.27
CA ASP A 242 -1.27 -27.98 10.84
C ASP A 242 -0.09 -27.92 9.85
N ILE A 243 0.28 -26.71 9.46
CA ILE A 243 1.42 -26.43 8.58
C ILE A 243 2.42 -25.56 9.33
N ILE A 244 3.66 -26.02 9.43
CA ILE A 244 4.75 -25.21 9.98
C ILE A 244 5.38 -24.43 8.84
N VAL A 245 5.37 -23.11 8.94
CA VAL A 245 5.99 -22.19 7.99
C VAL A 245 7.18 -21.52 8.66
N THR A 246 8.37 -21.62 8.07
CA THR A 246 9.51 -20.80 8.50
C THR A 246 9.40 -19.43 7.87
N ARG A 247 9.15 -18.38 8.66
CA ARG A 247 9.00 -17.00 8.18
C ARG A 247 10.22 -16.55 7.38
N GLY A 248 9.98 -15.77 6.34
CA GLY A 248 11.01 -15.20 5.47
C GLY A 248 10.85 -13.70 5.33
N ARG A 249 11.88 -13.08 4.77
CA ARG A 249 11.82 -11.70 4.28
C ARG A 249 11.17 -11.71 2.91
N ILE A 250 10.10 -10.94 2.75
CA ILE A 250 9.29 -10.86 1.54
C ILE A 250 9.52 -9.49 0.93
N GLU A 251 10.03 -9.47 -0.29
CA GLU A 251 10.09 -8.25 -1.09
C GLU A 251 8.75 -8.03 -1.76
N ILE A 252 8.20 -6.83 -1.63
CA ILE A 252 6.98 -6.46 -2.34
C ILE A 252 7.40 -6.05 -3.77
N PRO A 253 6.82 -6.63 -4.83
CA PRO A 253 7.17 -6.29 -6.21
C PRO A 253 6.64 -4.88 -6.55
N THR A 254 7.48 -3.88 -6.32
CA THR A 254 7.18 -2.47 -6.59
C THR A 254 7.46 -2.07 -8.05
N VAL A 255 8.44 -2.75 -8.67
CA VAL A 255 8.90 -2.49 -10.04
C VAL A 255 9.01 -3.83 -10.76
N GLU A 256 8.27 -3.95 -11.86
CA GLU A 256 8.42 -5.05 -12.82
C GLU A 256 8.92 -4.46 -14.15
N TYR A 257 9.81 -5.18 -14.84
CA TYR A 257 10.37 -4.66 -16.08
C TYR A 257 10.77 -5.75 -17.07
N GLU A 258 10.67 -5.43 -18.35
CA GLU A 258 11.16 -6.29 -19.44
C GLU A 258 11.54 -5.47 -20.69
N LEU A 259 12.44 -6.02 -21.51
CA LEU A 259 12.65 -5.53 -22.87
C LEU A 259 11.59 -6.15 -23.78
N LEU A 260 10.72 -5.32 -24.36
CA LEU A 260 9.61 -5.81 -25.16
C LEU A 260 10.10 -6.57 -26.39
N GLU A 261 9.61 -7.81 -26.54
CA GLU A 261 10.10 -8.76 -27.54
C GLU A 261 10.05 -8.19 -28.97
N GLY A 262 11.19 -8.24 -29.67
CA GLY A 262 11.30 -7.77 -31.05
C GLY A 262 11.39 -6.24 -31.20
N THR A 263 11.57 -5.51 -30.10
CA THR A 263 11.73 -4.05 -30.08
C THR A 263 13.00 -3.65 -29.31
N ASP A 264 13.31 -2.35 -29.31
CA ASP A 264 14.28 -1.69 -28.42
C ASP A 264 13.57 -0.81 -27.36
N ILE A 265 12.35 -1.20 -26.97
CA ILE A 265 11.53 -0.50 -25.98
C ILE A 265 11.60 -1.26 -24.66
N GLY A 266 12.11 -0.60 -23.63
CA GLY A 266 11.97 -1.08 -22.26
C GLY A 266 10.57 -0.80 -21.74
N TYR A 267 9.99 -1.74 -21.02
CA TYR A 267 8.75 -1.57 -20.28
C TYR A 267 9.06 -1.65 -18.80
N ILE A 268 8.56 -0.68 -18.02
CA ILE A 268 8.63 -0.68 -16.56
C ILE A 268 7.22 -0.44 -16.02
N ALA A 269 6.69 -1.35 -15.23
CA ALA A 269 5.52 -1.12 -14.40
C ALA A 269 5.97 -0.73 -12.99
N LEU A 270 5.62 0.49 -12.58
CA LEU A 270 5.82 0.96 -11.21
C LEU A 270 4.47 0.88 -10.49
N THR A 271 4.32 -0.07 -9.58
CA THR A 271 3.04 -0.40 -8.95
C THR A 271 2.75 0.43 -7.70
N ARG A 272 3.80 0.97 -7.05
CA ARG A 272 3.69 1.82 -5.86
C ARG A 272 4.90 2.74 -5.69
N PHE A 273 4.72 3.89 -5.05
CA PHE A 273 5.82 4.77 -4.63
C PHE A 273 6.22 4.47 -3.17
N ASP A 274 6.70 3.26 -2.89
CA ASP A 274 7.25 2.91 -1.57
C ASP A 274 8.71 3.34 -1.40
N SER A 275 9.31 3.06 -0.24
CA SER A 275 10.67 3.53 0.07
C SER A 275 11.77 3.00 -0.87
N SER A 276 11.51 1.91 -1.61
CA SER A 276 12.44 1.29 -2.56
C SER A 276 12.21 1.71 -4.01
N ALA A 277 11.12 2.43 -4.30
CA ALA A 277 10.66 2.73 -5.66
C ALA A 277 11.75 3.37 -6.55
N THR A 278 12.41 4.41 -6.06
CA THR A 278 13.45 5.12 -6.83
C THR A 278 14.65 4.22 -7.14
N ASP A 279 15.11 3.43 -6.17
CA ASP A 279 16.29 2.58 -6.33
C ASP A 279 15.99 1.44 -7.31
N ARG A 280 14.85 0.75 -7.13
CA ARG A 280 14.42 -0.33 -8.04
C ARG A 280 14.17 0.17 -9.46
N LEU A 281 13.63 1.38 -9.61
CA LEU A 281 13.45 2.00 -10.92
C LEU A 281 14.78 2.24 -11.62
N ASN A 282 15.79 2.75 -10.90
CA ASN A 282 17.12 3.00 -11.46
C ASN A 282 17.83 1.69 -11.85
N GLU A 283 17.68 0.64 -11.04
CA GLU A 283 18.18 -0.71 -11.36
C GLU A 283 17.53 -1.25 -12.63
N ALA A 284 16.20 -1.23 -12.71
CA ALA A 284 15.44 -1.65 -13.89
C ALA A 284 15.85 -0.86 -15.14
N LEU A 285 15.99 0.46 -15.01
CA LEU A 285 16.40 1.33 -16.11
C LEU A 285 17.82 0.99 -16.61
N SER A 286 18.77 0.82 -15.69
CA SER A 286 20.14 0.43 -16.03
C SER A 286 20.19 -0.91 -16.75
N ASP A 287 19.46 -1.90 -16.24
CA ASP A 287 19.40 -3.24 -16.83
C ASP A 287 18.76 -3.23 -18.22
N LEU A 288 17.72 -2.45 -18.44
CA LEU A 288 17.07 -2.31 -19.74
C LEU A 288 17.99 -1.64 -20.78
N ILE A 289 18.72 -0.61 -20.37
CA ILE A 289 19.71 0.06 -21.23
C ILE A 289 20.81 -0.93 -21.62
N ASP A 290 21.32 -1.73 -20.68
CA ASP A 290 22.33 -2.76 -20.95
C ASP A 290 21.81 -3.87 -21.88
N GLN A 291 20.50 -4.14 -21.85
CA GLN A 291 19.82 -5.05 -22.78
C GLN A 291 19.55 -4.43 -24.16
N GLY A 292 19.78 -3.12 -24.33
CA GLY A 292 19.66 -2.39 -25.59
C GLY A 292 18.37 -1.58 -25.75
N ALA A 293 17.67 -1.28 -24.66
CA ALA A 293 16.54 -0.35 -24.71
C ALA A 293 17.00 1.06 -25.10
N ASN A 294 16.36 1.64 -26.12
CA ASN A 294 16.59 3.01 -26.58
C ASN A 294 15.39 3.93 -26.30
N SER A 295 14.28 3.37 -25.80
CA SER A 295 13.09 4.11 -25.39
C SER A 295 12.36 3.35 -24.28
N LEU A 296 11.45 4.04 -23.58
CA LEU A 296 10.81 3.53 -22.36
C LEU A 296 9.29 3.72 -22.38
N VAL A 297 8.55 2.70 -21.97
CA VAL A 297 7.18 2.84 -21.47
C VAL A 297 7.22 2.70 -19.96
N LEU A 298 6.80 3.75 -19.24
CA LEU A 298 6.59 3.69 -17.79
C LEU A 298 5.10 3.58 -17.51
N ASP A 299 4.70 2.47 -16.92
CA ASP A 299 3.30 2.17 -16.63
C ASP A 299 2.94 2.49 -15.18
N LEU A 300 2.03 3.45 -15.01
CA LEU A 300 1.47 3.87 -13.73
C LEU A 300 -0.02 3.51 -13.60
N ARG A 301 -0.56 2.71 -14.52
CA ARG A 301 -1.96 2.29 -14.47
C ARG A 301 -2.22 1.49 -13.20
N GLY A 302 -3.28 1.86 -12.48
CA GLY A 302 -3.62 1.23 -11.20
C GLY A 302 -2.72 1.59 -10.02
N ASN A 303 -1.68 2.41 -10.20
CA ASN A 303 -0.79 2.80 -9.11
C ASN A 303 -1.43 3.90 -8.22
N PRO A 304 -1.80 3.61 -6.96
CA PRO A 304 -2.50 4.54 -6.08
C PRO A 304 -1.58 5.63 -5.48
N GLY A 305 -0.31 5.63 -5.84
CA GLY A 305 0.71 6.55 -5.37
C GLY A 305 1.58 5.94 -4.27
N GLY A 306 1.91 6.75 -3.26
CA GLY A 306 2.80 6.37 -2.17
C GLY A 306 3.45 7.60 -1.55
N PHE A 307 4.72 7.50 -1.16
CA PHE A 307 5.43 8.58 -0.52
C PHE A 307 5.75 9.74 -1.48
N LEU A 308 5.66 10.95 -0.94
CA LEU A 308 5.86 12.19 -1.68
C LEU A 308 7.29 12.38 -2.18
N ASP A 309 8.27 12.09 -1.33
CA ASP A 309 9.70 12.13 -1.68
C ASP A 309 10.04 11.13 -2.78
N GLN A 310 9.39 9.97 -2.79
CA GLN A 310 9.55 8.98 -3.85
C GLN A 310 8.94 9.48 -5.15
N ALA A 311 7.79 10.18 -5.12
CA ALA A 311 7.25 10.85 -6.29
C ALA A 311 8.24 11.86 -6.90
N VAL A 312 8.83 12.70 -6.04
CA VAL A 312 9.82 13.71 -6.44
C VAL A 312 11.10 13.05 -6.97
N SER A 313 11.60 12.02 -6.29
CA SER A 313 12.85 11.35 -6.64
C SER A 313 12.72 10.50 -7.91
N VAL A 314 11.58 9.85 -8.12
CA VAL A 314 11.27 9.14 -9.38
C VAL A 314 11.11 10.14 -10.53
N ALA A 315 10.45 11.28 -10.32
CA ALA A 315 10.37 12.33 -11.34
C ALA A 315 11.75 12.91 -11.68
N ASP A 316 12.62 13.08 -10.67
CA ASP A 316 14.01 13.52 -10.83
C ASP A 316 14.83 12.64 -11.79
N VAL A 317 14.51 11.34 -11.89
CA VAL A 317 15.21 10.43 -12.81
C VAL A 317 15.05 10.84 -14.28
N PHE A 318 13.95 11.49 -14.63
CA PHE A 318 13.62 11.81 -16.03
C PHE A 318 13.54 13.31 -16.34
N LEU A 319 13.36 14.17 -15.34
CA LEU A 319 13.20 15.61 -15.54
C LEU A 319 14.54 16.34 -15.50
N PRO A 320 14.67 17.47 -16.23
CA PRO A 320 15.73 18.42 -15.95
C PRO A 320 15.51 19.08 -14.58
N SER A 321 16.54 19.77 -14.08
CA SER A 321 16.43 20.51 -12.82
C SER A 321 15.33 21.56 -12.88
N GLY A 322 14.49 21.59 -11.85
CA GLY A 322 13.37 22.50 -11.73
C GLY A 322 12.31 21.99 -10.75
N VAL A 323 11.20 22.72 -10.63
CA VAL A 323 10.08 22.35 -9.76
C VAL A 323 9.41 21.10 -10.32
N VAL A 324 9.26 20.07 -9.49
CA VAL A 324 8.45 18.87 -9.76
C VAL A 324 7.02 19.07 -9.26
N LEU A 325 6.89 19.77 -8.13
CA LEU A 325 5.63 19.91 -7.42
C LEU A 325 5.59 21.18 -6.58
N ILE A 326 4.41 21.80 -6.50
CA ILE A 326 4.13 22.91 -5.60
C ILE A 326 3.11 22.46 -4.56
N GLN A 327 3.41 22.64 -3.28
CA GLN A 327 2.49 22.41 -2.16
C GLN A 327 2.01 23.75 -1.60
N ARG A 328 0.70 23.88 -1.31
CA ARG A 328 0.14 25.03 -0.58
C ARG A 328 -0.74 24.58 0.59
N ASP A 329 -0.44 25.08 1.79
CA ASP A 329 -1.21 24.79 3.00
C ASP A 329 -2.39 25.75 3.20
N VAL A 330 -3.17 25.51 4.26
CA VAL A 330 -4.36 26.30 4.63
C VAL A 330 -4.04 27.76 4.96
N ASP A 331 -2.83 28.05 5.42
CA ASP A 331 -2.36 29.42 5.72
C ASP A 331 -1.85 30.15 4.46
N GLY A 332 -1.82 29.45 3.32
CA GLY A 332 -1.33 29.95 2.04
C GLY A 332 0.19 29.91 1.92
N ASN A 333 0.90 29.20 2.80
CA ASN A 333 2.33 28.99 2.65
C ASN A 333 2.57 28.06 1.47
N GLN A 334 3.48 28.46 0.58
CA GLN A 334 3.88 27.66 -0.57
C GLN A 334 5.25 27.02 -0.32
N ARG A 335 5.36 25.73 -0.69
CA ARG A 335 6.61 25.00 -0.73
C ARG A 335 6.79 24.34 -2.08
N ASP A 336 7.91 24.63 -2.73
CA ASP A 336 8.26 24.03 -4.01
C ASP A 336 9.21 22.85 -3.75
N TYR A 337 8.93 21.72 -4.41
CA TYR A 337 9.78 20.53 -4.41
C TYR A 337 10.50 20.47 -5.75
N GLU A 338 11.82 20.45 -5.72
CA GLU A 338 12.66 20.56 -6.91
C GLU A 338 13.45 19.28 -7.18
N GLY A 339 13.53 18.92 -8.45
CA GLY A 339 14.46 17.94 -8.99
C GLY A 339 15.82 18.59 -9.33
N ARG A 340 16.83 17.73 -9.38
CA ARG A 340 18.18 17.97 -9.86
C ARG A 340 18.28 17.55 -11.33
N ASN A 341 19.49 17.48 -11.87
CA ASN A 341 19.76 17.05 -13.23
C ASN A 341 20.96 16.09 -13.30
N GLY A 342 21.20 15.52 -14.47
CA GLY A 342 22.23 14.55 -14.77
C GLY A 342 21.84 13.09 -14.53
N GLN A 343 20.55 12.75 -14.45
CA GLN A 343 20.07 11.40 -14.18
C GLN A 343 19.94 10.56 -15.45
N LEU A 344 19.94 9.24 -15.26
CA LEU A 344 20.03 8.24 -16.33
C LEU A 344 18.88 8.34 -17.35
N GLY A 345 17.69 8.73 -16.88
CA GLY A 345 16.47 8.75 -17.67
C GLY A 345 16.24 10.02 -18.48
N GLU A 346 17.00 11.11 -18.27
CA GLU A 346 16.67 12.44 -18.81
C GLU A 346 16.53 12.49 -20.34
N ASP A 347 17.39 11.78 -21.07
CA ASP A 347 17.45 11.83 -22.53
C ASP A 347 16.75 10.65 -23.23
N ILE A 348 16.14 9.72 -22.48
CA ILE A 348 15.53 8.51 -23.04
C ILE A 348 14.11 8.85 -23.55
N PRO A 349 13.79 8.68 -24.85
CA PRO A 349 12.43 8.84 -25.36
C PRO A 349 11.45 7.97 -24.56
N MET A 350 10.34 8.55 -24.09
CA MET A 350 9.43 7.81 -23.23
C MET A 350 7.95 8.17 -23.39
N VAL A 351 7.11 7.21 -23.01
CA VAL A 351 5.66 7.35 -22.81
C VAL A 351 5.33 6.95 -21.38
N VAL A 352 4.32 7.59 -20.79
CA VAL A 352 3.75 7.18 -19.50
C VAL A 352 2.33 6.69 -19.71
N LEU A 353 2.02 5.48 -19.24
CA LEU A 353 0.67 4.95 -19.23
C LEU A 353 -0.04 5.33 -17.94
N ILE A 354 -1.26 5.86 -18.05
CA ILE A 354 -2.09 6.29 -16.92
C ILE A 354 -3.54 5.81 -17.06
N ASN A 355 -4.23 5.67 -15.94
CA ASN A 355 -5.67 5.44 -15.92
C ASN A 355 -6.32 5.99 -14.65
N GLY A 356 -7.63 5.78 -14.47
CA GLY A 356 -8.38 6.21 -13.28
C GLY A 356 -7.92 5.58 -11.96
N GLY A 357 -7.03 4.58 -11.97
CA GLY A 357 -6.38 4.03 -10.78
C GLY A 357 -5.02 4.69 -10.46
N SER A 358 -4.45 5.47 -11.39
CA SER A 358 -3.27 6.30 -11.14
C SER A 358 -3.67 7.45 -10.21
N ALA A 359 -3.12 7.52 -9.00
CA ALA A 359 -3.49 8.52 -8.00
C ALA A 359 -2.29 9.11 -7.26
N SER A 360 -2.47 10.30 -6.67
CA SER A 360 -1.51 10.92 -5.73
C SER A 360 -0.09 11.05 -6.30
N ALA A 361 0.91 10.35 -5.78
CA ALA A 361 2.28 10.37 -6.29
C ALA A 361 2.37 10.08 -7.80
N SER A 362 1.53 9.18 -8.32
CA SER A 362 1.43 8.90 -9.76
C SER A 362 0.98 10.14 -10.55
N GLU A 363 0.08 10.94 -9.98
CA GLU A 363 -0.44 12.16 -10.60
C GLU A 363 0.58 13.31 -10.53
N ILE A 364 1.33 13.40 -9.43
CA ILE A 364 2.46 14.33 -9.31
C ILE A 364 3.47 14.05 -10.41
N PHE A 365 3.86 12.78 -10.57
CA PHE A 365 4.77 12.35 -11.62
C PHE A 365 4.21 12.67 -13.01
N ALA A 366 2.98 12.24 -13.32
CA ALA A 366 2.35 12.42 -14.62
C ALA A 366 2.19 13.92 -14.97
N ALA A 367 1.75 14.73 -14.02
CA ALA A 367 1.60 16.17 -14.20
C ALA A 367 2.95 16.85 -14.48
N ALA A 368 4.01 16.48 -13.76
CA ALA A 368 5.34 17.01 -13.99
C ALA A 368 5.89 16.58 -15.36
N MET A 369 5.74 15.31 -15.75
CA MET A 369 6.17 14.84 -17.08
C MET A 369 5.45 15.59 -18.21
N ARG A 370 4.15 15.84 -18.06
CA ARG A 370 3.36 16.59 -19.04
C ARG A 370 3.76 18.05 -19.09
N ASP A 371 3.92 18.70 -17.94
CA ASP A 371 4.23 20.14 -17.85
C ASP A 371 5.61 20.51 -18.42
N TYR A 372 6.58 19.58 -18.32
CA TYR A 372 7.89 19.74 -18.96
C TYR A 372 7.92 19.30 -20.42
N GLU A 373 6.80 18.84 -20.98
CA GLU A 373 6.73 18.18 -22.29
C GLU A 373 7.74 17.01 -22.37
N ARG A 374 8.01 16.35 -21.24
CA ARG A 374 9.04 15.32 -21.11
C ARG A 374 8.57 13.97 -21.62
N ALA A 375 7.31 13.62 -21.40
CA ALA A 375 6.72 12.37 -21.86
C ALA A 375 5.31 12.61 -22.37
N THR A 376 4.90 11.80 -23.34
CA THR A 376 3.49 11.73 -23.76
C THR A 376 2.74 10.81 -22.82
N LEU A 377 1.64 11.31 -22.24
CA LEU A 377 0.71 10.53 -21.43
C LEU A 377 -0.31 9.83 -22.32
N ILE A 378 -0.47 8.52 -22.16
CA ILE A 378 -1.43 7.71 -22.93
C ILE A 378 -2.32 6.92 -21.97
N GLY A 379 -3.62 6.86 -22.26
CA GLY A 379 -4.58 6.06 -21.50
C GLY A 379 -5.84 6.84 -21.16
N THR A 380 -6.23 6.90 -19.89
CA THR A 380 -7.41 7.64 -19.43
C THR A 380 -7.05 8.58 -18.28
N THR A 381 -7.92 9.57 -18.01
CA THR A 381 -7.72 10.55 -16.93
C THR A 381 -7.47 9.87 -15.59
N THR A 382 -6.50 10.42 -14.83
CA THR A 382 -6.14 9.92 -13.49
C THR A 382 -7.24 10.17 -12.44
N PHE A 383 -7.03 9.67 -11.23
CA PHE A 383 -8.04 9.65 -10.17
C PHE A 383 -8.48 11.03 -9.66
N GLY A 384 -7.59 12.02 -9.57
CA GLY A 384 -7.86 13.36 -9.05
C GLY A 384 -7.59 13.55 -7.57
N LYS A 385 -6.60 12.85 -6.99
CA LYS A 385 -6.19 13.05 -5.59
C LYS A 385 -5.02 14.03 -5.51
N GLY A 386 -5.35 15.32 -5.41
CA GLY A 386 -4.39 16.42 -5.33
C GLY A 386 -4.13 16.92 -3.90
N SER A 387 -4.64 16.26 -2.87
CA SER A 387 -4.43 16.66 -1.47
C SER A 387 -3.18 16.03 -0.85
N VAL A 388 -2.54 16.77 0.05
CA VAL A 388 -1.41 16.33 0.89
C VAL A 388 -1.95 15.86 2.22
N GLN A 389 -1.51 14.68 2.65
CA GLN A 389 -1.79 14.24 4.01
C GLN A 389 -0.52 14.33 4.87
N THR A 390 -0.64 14.96 6.04
CA THR A 390 0.36 14.89 7.10
C THR A 390 0.02 13.71 8.02
N LEU A 391 1.03 12.93 8.36
CA LEU A 391 0.92 11.81 9.29
C LEU A 391 1.34 12.26 10.68
N TYR A 392 0.44 12.13 11.65
CA TYR A 392 0.71 12.41 13.06
C TYR A 392 0.69 11.09 13.84
N SER A 393 1.85 10.66 14.33
CA SER A 393 1.93 9.54 15.26
C SER A 393 1.36 9.95 16.63
N LEU A 394 0.52 9.10 17.19
CA LEU A 394 -0.09 9.28 18.50
C LEU A 394 0.65 8.42 19.55
N SER A 395 0.43 8.72 20.83
CA SER A 395 1.23 8.16 21.92
C SER A 395 1.04 6.66 22.16
N ASP A 396 -0.05 6.08 21.64
CA ASP A 396 -0.37 4.66 21.72
C ASP A 396 0.10 3.86 20.49
N GLY A 397 0.80 4.50 19.55
CA GLY A 397 1.26 3.89 18.30
C GLY A 397 0.27 4.01 17.14
N SER A 398 -0.94 4.51 17.38
CA SER A 398 -1.89 4.85 16.32
C SER A 398 -1.42 6.06 15.50
N GLN A 399 -2.05 6.29 14.36
CA GLN A 399 -1.72 7.38 13.45
C GLN A 399 -2.98 8.17 13.06
N LEU A 400 -2.88 9.49 13.12
CA LEU A 400 -3.84 10.38 12.50
C LEU A 400 -3.28 10.89 11.18
N ARG A 401 -3.94 10.53 10.07
CA ARG A 401 -3.66 11.07 8.75
C ARG A 401 -4.60 12.23 8.50
N VAL A 402 -4.07 13.43 8.22
CA VAL A 402 -4.88 14.64 8.05
C VAL A 402 -4.55 15.33 6.75
N THR A 403 -5.55 15.72 5.97
CA THR A 403 -5.37 16.59 4.82
C THR A 403 -5.00 18.01 5.26
N THR A 404 -3.80 18.46 4.93
CA THR A 404 -3.24 19.75 5.42
C THR A 404 -2.91 20.74 4.32
N ALA A 405 -2.82 20.28 3.07
CA ALA A 405 -2.43 21.09 1.93
C ALA A 405 -2.96 20.50 0.62
N ASN A 406 -2.85 21.26 -0.47
CA ASN A 406 -3.02 20.78 -1.84
C ASN A 406 -1.71 20.85 -2.62
N PHE A 407 -1.60 19.98 -3.62
CA PHE A 407 -0.54 19.91 -4.59
C PHE A 407 -0.97 20.50 -5.93
N TYR A 408 -0.03 21.20 -6.57
CA TYR A 408 -0.16 21.81 -7.89
C TYR A 408 1.01 21.37 -8.75
N SER A 409 0.75 21.22 -10.05
CA SER A 409 1.77 20.88 -11.03
C SER A 409 2.80 22.02 -11.21
N PRO A 410 3.94 21.80 -11.90
CA PRO A 410 4.92 22.85 -12.20
C PRO A 410 4.35 24.10 -12.89
N ASN A 411 3.30 23.94 -13.71
CA ASN A 411 2.57 25.03 -14.35
C ASN A 411 1.46 25.66 -13.47
N ASP A 412 1.47 25.38 -12.18
CA ASP A 412 0.51 25.90 -11.19
C ASP A 412 -0.94 25.46 -11.44
N ILE A 413 -1.13 24.22 -11.92
CA ILE A 413 -2.44 23.62 -12.17
C ILE A 413 -2.82 22.74 -10.97
N GLU A 414 -4.03 22.94 -10.44
CA GLU A 414 -4.59 22.12 -9.36
C GLU A 414 -4.98 20.73 -9.89
N ILE A 415 -4.54 19.68 -9.19
CA ILE A 415 -4.82 18.28 -9.55
C ILE A 415 -6.09 17.77 -8.84
N ASN A 416 -6.42 18.35 -7.68
CA ASN A 416 -7.47 17.83 -6.81
C ASN A 416 -8.85 17.86 -7.48
N GLU A 417 -9.60 16.76 -7.40
CA GLU A 417 -10.91 16.52 -8.02
C GLU A 417 -10.98 16.60 -9.56
N VAL A 418 -9.85 16.87 -10.22
CA VAL A 418 -9.76 16.98 -11.69
C VAL A 418 -8.95 15.84 -12.28
N GLY A 419 -7.81 15.51 -11.67
CA GLY A 419 -6.84 14.57 -12.21
C GLY A 419 -5.98 15.17 -13.33
N VAL A 420 -5.23 14.30 -13.99
CA VAL A 420 -4.31 14.58 -15.08
C VAL A 420 -4.85 13.90 -16.33
N GLU A 421 -5.29 14.70 -17.29
CA GLU A 421 -5.73 14.21 -18.60
C GLU A 421 -4.55 13.66 -19.42
N PRO A 422 -4.75 12.55 -20.17
CA PRO A 422 -3.75 12.03 -21.09
C PRO A 422 -3.61 12.95 -22.32
N ASP A 423 -2.44 12.94 -22.94
CA ASP A 423 -2.23 13.60 -24.24
C ASP A 423 -2.90 12.81 -25.38
N ILE A 424 -2.94 11.49 -25.25
CA ILE A 424 -3.62 10.57 -26.17
C ILE A 424 -4.56 9.68 -25.37
N GLU A 425 -5.85 9.96 -25.49
CA GLU A 425 -6.89 9.16 -24.86
C GLU A 425 -7.05 7.81 -25.59
N VAL A 426 -6.97 6.72 -24.82
CA VAL A 426 -7.21 5.35 -25.26
C VAL A 426 -7.94 4.62 -24.16
N GLU A 427 -9.18 4.24 -24.40
CA GLU A 427 -9.97 3.41 -23.48
C GLU A 427 -9.69 1.92 -23.73
N ILE A 428 -9.81 1.12 -22.67
CA ILE A 428 -9.88 -0.35 -22.77
C ILE A 428 -11.37 -0.71 -22.72
N PRO A 429 -11.96 -1.26 -23.80
CA PRO A 429 -13.36 -1.66 -23.81
C PRO A 429 -13.67 -2.74 -22.75
N ASP A 430 -14.86 -2.70 -22.15
CA ASP A 430 -15.30 -3.71 -21.17
C ASP A 430 -15.32 -5.14 -21.73
N ASP A 431 -15.48 -5.28 -23.06
CA ASP A 431 -15.48 -6.55 -23.79
C ASP A 431 -14.16 -6.83 -24.52
N ALA A 432 -13.10 -6.08 -24.20
CA ALA A 432 -11.78 -6.33 -24.73
C ALA A 432 -11.32 -7.74 -24.38
N ASP A 433 -10.54 -8.33 -25.29
CA ASP A 433 -9.80 -9.54 -24.98
C ASP A 433 -8.90 -9.23 -23.77
N PRO A 434 -8.96 -10.02 -22.67
CA PRO A 434 -8.05 -9.84 -21.53
C PRO A 434 -6.58 -9.95 -21.93
N GLU A 435 -6.29 -10.57 -23.08
CA GLU A 435 -4.94 -10.63 -23.65
C GLU A 435 -4.60 -9.45 -24.57
N ALA A 436 -5.47 -8.45 -24.73
CA ALA A 436 -5.18 -7.25 -25.50
C ALA A 436 -4.88 -6.06 -24.58
N ASP A 437 -3.80 -5.34 -24.89
CA ASP A 437 -3.46 -4.08 -24.21
C ASP A 437 -3.38 -2.94 -25.24
N PRO A 438 -4.54 -2.34 -25.63
CA PRO A 438 -4.57 -1.30 -26.65
C PRO A 438 -3.82 -0.02 -26.24
N GLN A 439 -3.66 0.23 -24.93
CA GLN A 439 -2.92 1.38 -24.44
C GLN A 439 -1.40 1.17 -24.58
N LEU A 440 -0.91 -0.02 -24.23
CA LEU A 440 0.49 -0.39 -24.47
C LEU A 440 0.81 -0.46 -25.97
N ASP A 441 -0.07 -1.06 -26.78
CA ASP A 441 0.08 -1.11 -28.24
C ASP A 441 0.20 0.31 -28.83
N ARG A 442 -0.62 1.24 -28.34
CA ARG A 442 -0.57 2.64 -28.76
C ARG A 442 0.74 3.31 -28.34
N ALA A 443 1.24 3.05 -27.14
CA ALA A 443 2.52 3.57 -26.66
C ALA A 443 3.70 3.07 -27.51
N ILE A 444 3.70 1.78 -27.86
CA ILE A 444 4.69 1.18 -28.74
C ILE A 444 4.64 1.84 -30.13
N GLU A 445 3.45 1.98 -30.71
CA GLU A 445 3.27 2.66 -32.00
C GLU A 445 3.78 4.10 -31.96
N PHE A 446 3.46 4.84 -30.90
CA PHE A 446 3.87 6.22 -30.72
C PHE A 446 5.40 6.34 -30.65
N LEU A 447 6.08 5.49 -29.87
CA LEU A 447 7.54 5.50 -29.76
C LEU A 447 8.23 5.12 -31.08
N GLN A 448 7.63 4.24 -31.89
CA GLN A 448 8.20 3.81 -33.16
C GLN A 448 7.98 4.79 -34.31
N THR A 449 6.86 5.53 -34.30
CA THR A 449 6.42 6.34 -35.44
C THR A 449 6.41 7.85 -35.17
N GLY A 450 6.37 8.25 -33.90
CA GLY A 450 6.16 9.62 -33.45
C GLY A 450 4.75 10.17 -33.76
N GLN A 451 3.79 9.29 -34.10
CA GLN A 451 2.42 9.65 -34.46
C GLN A 451 1.41 9.05 -33.52
#